data_AF-A0A606S7N5-F1
#
_entry.id   AF-A0A606S7N5-F1
#
_cell.length_a   1.000
_cell.length_b   1.000
_cell.length_c   1.000
_cell.angle_alpha   90.00
_cell.angle_beta   90.00
_cell.angle_gamma   90.00
#
_symmetry.space_group_name_H-M   'P 1'
#
loop_
_entity.id
_entity.type
_entity.pdbx_description
1 polymer ?
#
loop_
_entity_poly.entity_id
_entity_poly.type
_entity_poly.pdbx_seq_one_letter_code
_entity_poly.pdbx_strand_id
1 'polypeptide(L)'
;IQDWYNQPLAWRVLEHFSERLPSAMGAYWQVYIAFIILLISVVLSRNSSSKLMFGSFLFILGAIAANVAFLASPAMPSRALNGALCFMILSISFVAHSAFTKFNKASIYLSVTTYAMAFLYFIPSYILYYSSIKSISKQTEIREEIIDRAKHNKQDQAIIPDYYFPPVLHAGPSLD
;
A
#
# COMPACT_ATOMS: atom_id res chain seq x y z
N ILE A 1 14.95 -7.91 18.88
CA ILE A 1 14.59 -9.11 18.05
C ILE A 1 14.45 -10.36 18.92
N GLN A 2 15.37 -10.65 19.85
CA GLN A 2 15.27 -11.80 20.76
C GLN A 2 14.00 -11.80 21.63
N ASP A 3 13.55 -10.64 22.11
CA ASP A 3 12.32 -10.56 22.93
C ASP A 3 11.06 -10.98 22.19
N TRP A 4 10.97 -10.76 20.88
CA TRP A 4 9.81 -11.17 20.07
C TRP A 4 9.68 -12.69 20.02
N TYR A 5 10.79 -13.39 19.80
CA TYR A 5 10.80 -14.85 19.72
C TYR A 5 10.65 -15.55 21.08
N ASN A 6 10.73 -14.81 22.17
CA ASN A 6 10.48 -15.30 23.53
C ASN A 6 9.01 -15.13 23.96
N GLN A 7 8.21 -14.31 23.24
CA GLN A 7 6.79 -14.14 23.55
C GLN A 7 5.98 -15.39 23.22
N PRO A 8 4.95 -15.75 24.02
CA PRO A 8 4.01 -16.82 23.68
C PRO A 8 3.37 -16.60 22.30
N LEU A 9 3.12 -17.68 21.55
CA LEU A 9 2.48 -17.61 20.23
C LEU A 9 1.12 -16.90 20.30
N ALA A 10 0.34 -17.14 21.37
CA ALA A 10 -0.93 -16.49 21.61
C ALA A 10 -0.81 -14.96 21.71
N TRP A 11 0.25 -14.45 22.35
CA TRP A 11 0.51 -13.01 22.45
C TRP A 11 0.82 -12.41 21.08
N ARG A 12 1.64 -13.09 20.27
CA ARG A 12 1.96 -12.64 18.91
C ARG A 12 0.75 -12.63 18.00
N VAL A 13 -0.14 -13.61 18.13
CA VAL A 13 -1.42 -13.65 17.41
C VAL A 13 -2.31 -12.50 17.84
N LEU A 14 -2.49 -12.30 19.14
CA LEU A 14 -3.31 -11.20 19.67
C LEU A 14 -2.81 -9.86 19.13
N GLU A 15 -1.53 -9.54 19.38
CA GLU A 15 -0.84 -8.34 18.93
C GLU A 15 -0.98 -8.11 17.42
N HIS A 16 -0.79 -9.17 16.62
CA HIS A 16 -0.88 -9.07 15.17
C HIS A 16 -2.30 -8.72 14.72
N PHE A 17 -3.33 -9.33 15.28
CA PHE A 17 -4.72 -9.06 14.88
C PHE A 17 -5.33 -7.82 15.54
N SER A 18 -4.84 -7.38 16.70
CA SER A 18 -5.36 -6.21 17.42
C SER A 18 -4.69 -4.90 17.00
N GLU A 19 -3.38 -4.91 16.73
CA GLU A 19 -2.63 -3.67 16.47
C GLU A 19 -2.08 -3.62 15.04
N ARG A 20 -1.34 -4.66 14.64
CA ARG A 20 -0.57 -4.63 13.39
C ARG A 20 -1.45 -4.72 12.15
N LEU A 21 -2.39 -5.65 12.12
CA LEU A 21 -3.25 -5.90 10.96
C LEU A 21 -4.25 -4.75 10.73
N PRO A 22 -4.92 -4.17 11.75
CA PRO A 22 -5.75 -2.98 11.55
C PRO A 22 -4.95 -1.78 11.03
N SER A 23 -3.74 -1.55 11.56
CA SER A 23 -2.84 -0.49 11.09
C SER A 23 -2.42 -0.71 9.64
N ALA A 24 -2.05 -1.94 9.29
CA ALA A 24 -1.73 -2.37 7.92
C ALA A 24 -2.90 -2.15 6.95
N MET A 25 -4.12 -2.54 7.33
CA MET A 25 -5.32 -2.31 6.51
C MET A 25 -5.65 -0.82 6.39
N GLY A 26 -5.39 -0.03 7.44
CA GLY A 26 -5.55 1.42 7.45
C GLY A 26 -4.65 2.13 6.43
N ALA A 27 -3.48 1.59 6.12
CA ALA A 27 -2.54 2.20 5.18
C ALA A 27 -3.08 2.33 3.74
N TYR A 28 -3.99 1.43 3.34
CA TYR A 28 -4.60 1.42 2.00
C TYR A 28 -6.14 1.32 2.06
N TRP A 29 -6.73 1.97 3.06
CA TRP A 29 -8.18 2.01 3.31
C TRP A 29 -9.02 2.40 2.07
N GLN A 30 -8.48 3.27 1.21
CA GLN A 30 -9.12 3.77 -0.01
C GLN A 30 -9.44 2.63 -0.99
N VAL A 31 -8.56 1.63 -1.04
CA VAL A 31 -8.70 0.45 -1.91
C VAL A 31 -9.92 -0.37 -1.49
N TYR A 32 -10.16 -0.53 -0.18
CA TYR A 32 -11.35 -1.21 0.33
C TYR A 32 -12.64 -0.46 0.02
N ILE A 33 -12.63 0.87 0.08
CA ILE A 33 -13.82 1.68 -0.29
C ILE A 33 -14.15 1.52 -1.77
N ALA A 34 -13.15 1.65 -2.64
CA ALA A 34 -13.35 1.45 -4.08
C ALA A 34 -13.91 0.05 -4.38
N PHE A 35 -13.37 -0.97 -3.70
CA PHE A 35 -13.84 -2.35 -3.82
C PHE A 35 -15.32 -2.50 -3.41
N ILE A 36 -15.72 -1.93 -2.26
CA ILE A 36 -17.11 -2.01 -1.77
C ILE A 36 -18.07 -1.31 -2.74
N ILE A 37 -17.73 -0.12 -3.25
CA ILE A 37 -18.59 0.60 -4.19
C ILE A 37 -18.77 -0.19 -5.48
N LEU A 38 -17.70 -0.78 -6.01
CA LEU A 38 -17.75 -1.63 -7.20
C LEU A 38 -18.56 -2.91 -6.97
N LEU A 39 -18.46 -3.53 -5.79
CA LEU A 39 -19.31 -4.67 -5.42
C LEU A 39 -20.79 -4.29 -5.42
N ILE A 40 -21.15 -3.14 -4.84
CA ILE A 40 -22.52 -2.63 -4.87
C ILE A 40 -22.99 -2.45 -6.31
N SER A 41 -22.14 -1.89 -7.19
CA SER A 41 -22.40 -1.74 -8.62
C SER A 41 -22.69 -3.08 -9.32
N VAL A 42 -21.93 -4.14 -8.99
CA VAL A 42 -22.14 -5.50 -9.53
C VAL A 42 -23.47 -6.10 -9.05
N VAL A 43 -23.82 -5.93 -7.78
CA VAL A 43 -25.10 -6.42 -7.23
C VAL A 43 -26.28 -5.69 -7.89
N LEU A 44 -26.21 -4.37 -8.04
CA LEU A 44 -27.26 -3.55 -8.66
C LEU A 44 -27.45 -3.82 -10.16
N SER A 45 -26.37 -4.13 -10.87
CA SER A 45 -26.43 -4.53 -12.28
C SER A 45 -26.90 -5.98 -12.47
N ARG A 46 -27.08 -6.75 -11.38
CA ARG A 46 -27.36 -8.20 -11.37
C ARG A 46 -26.39 -8.97 -12.28
N ASN A 47 -25.17 -8.47 -12.40
CA ASN A 47 -24.18 -8.96 -13.35
C ASN A 47 -23.04 -9.66 -12.63
N SER A 48 -23.41 -10.71 -11.89
CA SER A 48 -22.43 -11.54 -11.19
C SER A 48 -21.99 -12.67 -12.10
N SER A 49 -20.79 -12.56 -12.68
CA SER A 49 -20.13 -13.72 -13.28
C SER A 49 -19.49 -14.53 -12.16
N SER A 50 -20.02 -15.73 -11.90
CA SER A 50 -19.50 -16.62 -10.85
C SER A 50 -18.00 -16.88 -10.97
N LYS A 51 -17.45 -16.93 -12.19
CA LYS A 51 -16.01 -17.14 -12.42
C LYS A 51 -15.17 -15.91 -12.03
N LEU A 52 -15.62 -14.71 -12.38
CA LEU A 52 -14.92 -13.47 -12.05
C LEU A 52 -14.98 -13.18 -10.56
N MET A 53 -16.14 -13.41 -9.94
CA MET A 53 -16.32 -13.26 -8.49
C MET A 53 -15.48 -14.26 -7.72
N PHE A 54 -15.35 -15.50 -8.21
CA PHE A 54 -14.44 -16.48 -7.62
C PHE A 54 -12.97 -16.04 -7.73
N GLY A 55 -12.56 -15.49 -8.89
CA GLY A 55 -11.22 -14.91 -9.06
C GLY A 55 -10.95 -13.78 -8.06
N SER A 56 -11.88 -12.83 -7.94
CA SER A 56 -11.82 -11.75 -6.93
C SER A 56 -11.67 -12.31 -5.51
N PHE A 57 -12.45 -13.32 -5.15
CA PHE A 57 -12.38 -13.97 -3.85
C PHE A 57 -11.02 -14.63 -3.58
N LEU A 58 -10.44 -15.33 -4.55
CA LEU A 58 -9.10 -15.93 -4.42
C LEU A 58 -8.03 -14.86 -4.15
N PHE A 59 -8.12 -13.71 -4.82
CA PHE A 59 -7.18 -12.61 -4.60
C PHE A 59 -7.36 -11.95 -3.24
N ILE A 60 -8.59 -11.87 -2.70
CA ILE A 60 -8.80 -11.41 -1.32
C ILE A 60 -8.15 -12.38 -0.32
N LEU A 61 -8.31 -13.70 -0.53
CA LEU A 61 -7.62 -14.68 0.30
C LEU A 61 -6.09 -14.53 0.19
N GLY A 62 -5.56 -14.24 -1.00
CA GLY A 62 -4.15 -13.90 -1.19
C GLY A 62 -3.71 -12.67 -0.41
N ALA A 63 -4.52 -11.60 -0.40
CA ALA A 63 -4.24 -10.39 0.37
C ALA A 63 -4.22 -10.66 1.89
N ILE A 64 -5.18 -11.45 2.39
CA ILE A 64 -5.23 -11.88 3.79
C ILE A 64 -4.00 -12.73 4.12
N ALA A 65 -3.68 -13.72 3.28
CA ALA A 65 -2.52 -14.59 3.48
C ALA A 65 -1.20 -13.80 3.48
N ALA A 66 -1.07 -12.79 2.61
CA ALA A 66 0.10 -11.92 2.57
C ALA A 66 0.27 -11.12 3.87
N ASN A 67 -0.81 -10.60 4.46
CA ASN A 67 -0.75 -9.92 5.76
C ASN A 67 -0.47 -10.89 6.90
N VAL A 68 -1.14 -12.05 6.92
CA VAL A 68 -0.97 -13.09 7.96
C VAL A 68 0.44 -13.70 7.93
N ALA A 69 1.12 -13.73 6.79
CA ALA A 69 2.51 -14.19 6.70
C ALA A 69 3.44 -13.39 7.63
N PHE A 70 3.12 -12.13 7.94
CA PHE A 70 3.89 -11.29 8.88
C PHE A 70 3.67 -11.63 10.35
N LEU A 71 2.74 -12.53 10.69
CA LEU A 71 2.59 -13.05 12.05
C LEU A 71 3.88 -13.72 12.55
N ALA A 72 4.62 -14.38 11.65
CA ALA A 72 5.90 -15.01 11.98
C ALA A 72 7.06 -14.00 12.07
N SER A 73 6.86 -12.76 11.64
CA SER A 73 7.89 -11.72 11.58
C SER A 73 7.84 -10.78 12.79
N PRO A 74 9.00 -10.42 13.38
CA PRO A 74 9.07 -9.44 14.46
C PRO A 74 8.66 -8.04 14.01
N ALA A 75 8.86 -7.70 12.75
CA ALA A 75 8.57 -6.39 12.17
C ALA A 75 7.71 -6.51 10.91
N MET A 76 6.86 -5.51 10.69
CA MET A 76 6.03 -5.36 9.50
C MET A 76 6.35 -4.00 8.85
N PRO A 77 7.43 -3.93 8.03
CA PRO A 77 7.82 -2.67 7.42
C PRO A 77 6.75 -2.22 6.41
N SER A 78 6.60 -0.91 6.22
CA SER A 78 5.57 -0.34 5.33
C SER A 78 5.62 -0.90 3.90
N ARG A 79 6.81 -1.21 3.39
CA ARG A 79 7.04 -1.85 2.08
C ARG A 79 6.47 -3.27 1.95
N ALA A 80 6.34 -3.99 3.06
CA ALA A 80 5.80 -5.35 3.08
C ALA A 80 4.28 -5.38 2.78
N LEU A 81 3.59 -4.27 2.99
CA LEU A 81 2.16 -4.09 2.71
C LEU A 81 1.83 -4.11 1.21
N ASN A 82 2.83 -3.87 0.36
CA ASN A 82 2.65 -3.84 -1.09
C ASN A 82 2.13 -5.16 -1.67
N GLY A 83 2.50 -6.30 -1.06
CA GLY A 83 2.01 -7.61 -1.51
C GLY A 83 0.49 -7.74 -1.36
N ALA A 84 -0.04 -7.39 -0.19
CA ALA A 84 -1.48 -7.39 0.07
C ALA A 84 -2.22 -6.37 -0.80
N LEU A 85 -1.63 -5.19 -1.00
CA LEU A 85 -2.15 -4.15 -1.89
C LEU A 85 -2.30 -4.67 -3.34
N CYS A 86 -1.27 -5.31 -3.89
CA CYS A 86 -1.30 -5.86 -5.25
C CYS A 86 -2.43 -6.88 -5.43
N PHE A 87 -2.60 -7.79 -4.47
CA PHE A 87 -3.70 -8.75 -4.49
C PHE A 87 -5.07 -8.07 -4.40
N MET A 88 -5.21 -7.02 -3.60
CA MET A 88 -6.45 -6.24 -3.54
C MET A 88 -6.76 -5.54 -4.87
N ILE A 89 -5.77 -4.96 -5.54
CA ILE A 89 -5.94 -4.31 -6.85
C ILE A 89 -6.37 -5.35 -7.91
N LEU A 90 -5.78 -6.54 -7.89
CA LEU A 90 -6.20 -7.64 -8.76
C LEU A 90 -7.66 -8.01 -8.49
N SER A 91 -8.05 -8.19 -7.22
CA SER A 91 -9.44 -8.45 -6.85
C SER A 91 -10.40 -7.38 -7.38
N ILE A 92 -10.05 -6.10 -7.22
CA ILE A 92 -10.81 -4.97 -7.75
C ILE A 92 -10.94 -5.04 -9.27
N SER A 93 -9.88 -5.44 -9.99
CA SER A 93 -9.91 -5.55 -11.45
C SER A 93 -11.00 -6.54 -11.93
N PHE A 94 -11.14 -7.69 -11.26
CA PHE A 94 -12.19 -8.66 -11.55
C PHE A 94 -13.59 -8.11 -11.27
N VAL A 95 -13.79 -7.44 -10.14
CA VAL A 95 -15.08 -6.84 -9.78
C VAL A 95 -15.43 -5.68 -10.72
N ALA A 96 -14.46 -4.83 -11.05
CA ALA A 96 -14.62 -3.74 -12.00
C ALA A 96 -15.05 -4.27 -13.37
N HIS A 97 -14.39 -5.32 -13.88
CA HIS A 97 -14.77 -5.93 -15.15
C HIS A 97 -16.22 -6.46 -15.11
N SER A 98 -16.64 -7.07 -13.99
CA SER A 98 -18.03 -7.50 -13.80
C SER A 98 -19.00 -6.30 -13.70
N ALA A 99 -18.58 -5.17 -13.14
CA ALA A 99 -19.41 -3.97 -13.03
C ALA A 99 -19.66 -3.29 -14.39
N PHE A 100 -18.72 -3.37 -15.35
CA PHE A 100 -18.84 -2.73 -16.66
C PHE A 100 -19.43 -3.60 -17.76
N THR A 101 -19.58 -4.90 -17.55
CA THR A 101 -20.06 -5.81 -18.61
C THR A 101 -21.57 -5.73 -18.84
N LYS A 102 -22.36 -5.27 -17.86
CA LYS A 102 -23.79 -4.95 -18.06
C LYS A 102 -24.11 -3.58 -17.47
N PHE A 103 -24.58 -2.72 -18.37
CA PHE A 103 -24.84 -1.33 -18.06
C PHE A 103 -26.26 -1.13 -17.56
N ASN A 104 -26.40 -0.90 -16.26
CA ASN A 104 -27.55 -0.21 -15.68
C ASN A 104 -27.14 1.25 -15.40
N LYS A 105 -28.04 2.23 -15.59
CA LYS A 105 -27.75 3.66 -15.39
C LYS A 105 -27.11 3.93 -14.02
N ALA A 106 -27.68 3.37 -12.94
CA ALA A 106 -27.15 3.52 -11.59
C ALA A 106 -25.75 2.91 -11.39
N SER A 107 -25.49 1.76 -12.01
CA SER A 107 -24.20 1.07 -11.95
C SER A 107 -23.12 1.85 -12.72
N ILE A 108 -23.46 2.46 -13.86
CA ILE A 108 -22.53 3.34 -14.60
C ILE A 108 -22.11 4.52 -13.73
N TYR A 109 -23.07 5.26 -13.14
CA TYR A 109 -22.74 6.44 -12.34
C TYR A 109 -21.83 6.07 -11.16
N LEU A 110 -22.15 5.01 -10.42
CA LEU A 110 -21.31 4.54 -9.30
C LEU A 110 -19.89 4.16 -9.75
N SER A 111 -19.77 3.40 -10.84
CA SER A 111 -18.48 3.00 -11.37
C SER A 111 -17.68 4.22 -11.84
N VAL A 112 -18.28 5.12 -12.63
CA VAL A 112 -17.62 6.34 -13.13
C VAL A 112 -17.17 7.25 -11.98
N THR A 113 -18.01 7.46 -10.97
CA THR A 113 -17.65 8.25 -9.79
C THR A 113 -16.48 7.62 -9.04
N THR A 114 -16.44 6.29 -8.90
CA THR A 114 -15.33 5.58 -8.24
C THR A 114 -14.02 5.80 -8.97
N TYR A 115 -14.01 5.70 -10.30
CA TYR A 115 -12.81 5.98 -11.10
C TYR A 115 -12.41 7.45 -11.04
N ALA A 116 -13.36 8.38 -11.12
CA ALA A 116 -13.07 9.80 -11.01
C ALA A 116 -12.42 10.14 -9.66
N MET A 117 -12.94 9.59 -8.55
CA MET A 117 -12.33 9.74 -7.22
C MET A 117 -10.93 9.14 -7.17
N ALA A 118 -10.74 7.94 -7.72
CA ALA A 118 -9.42 7.30 -7.76
C ALA A 118 -8.41 8.13 -8.55
N PHE A 119 -8.78 8.67 -9.72
CA PHE A 119 -7.90 9.51 -10.53
C PHE A 119 -7.58 10.85 -9.87
N LEU A 120 -8.60 11.54 -9.35
CA LEU A 120 -8.42 12.84 -8.69
C LEU A 120 -7.55 12.75 -7.44
N TYR A 121 -7.55 11.59 -6.78
CA TYR A 121 -6.71 11.35 -5.61
C TYR A 121 -5.31 10.86 -5.98
N PHE A 122 -5.22 9.92 -6.92
CA PHE A 122 -3.96 9.27 -7.29
C PHE A 122 -2.98 10.25 -7.94
N ILE A 123 -3.46 11.12 -8.84
CA ILE A 123 -2.60 12.07 -9.57
C ILE A 123 -1.81 12.98 -8.61
N PRO A 124 -2.45 13.77 -7.71
CA PRO A 124 -1.71 14.63 -6.79
C PRO A 124 -0.86 13.82 -5.82
N SER A 125 -1.36 12.69 -5.31
CA SER A 125 -0.59 11.81 -4.42
C SER A 125 0.70 11.32 -5.08
N TYR A 126 0.62 10.87 -6.32
CA TYR A 126 1.76 10.35 -7.05
C TYR A 126 2.79 11.45 -7.37
N ILE A 127 2.32 12.65 -7.73
CA ILE A 127 3.20 13.80 -8.00
C ILE A 127 4.00 14.18 -6.74
N LEU A 128 3.35 14.27 -5.58
CA LEU A 128 4.02 14.59 -4.32
C LEU A 128 5.01 13.48 -3.90
N TYR A 129 4.62 12.22 -4.05
CA TYR A 129 5.52 11.11 -3.75
C TYR A 129 6.75 11.11 -4.67
N TYR A 130 6.54 11.31 -5.97
CA TYR A 130 7.63 11.39 -6.94
C TYR A 130 8.58 12.55 -6.65
N SER A 131 8.06 13.73 -6.29
CA SER A 131 8.90 14.88 -5.94
C SER A 131 9.71 14.62 -4.67
N SER A 132 9.12 13.92 -3.69
CA SER A 132 9.80 13.50 -2.45
C SER A 132 10.95 12.53 -2.74
N ILE A 133 10.72 11.47 -3.51
CA ILE A 133 11.76 10.52 -3.92
C ILE A 133 12.88 11.21 -4.70
N LYS A 134 12.52 12.12 -5.63
CA LYS A 134 13.51 12.88 -6.40
C LYS A 134 14.36 13.78 -5.49
N SER A 135 13.77 14.40 -4.47
CA SER A 135 14.49 15.21 -3.50
C SER A 135 15.46 14.35 -2.67
N ILE A 136 15.00 13.20 -2.17
CA ILE A 136 15.81 12.27 -1.38
C ILE A 136 16.98 11.74 -2.22
N SER A 137 16.75 11.39 -3.47
CA SER A 137 17.80 10.93 -4.39
C SER A 137 18.91 11.98 -4.56
N LYS A 138 18.54 13.25 -4.78
CA LYS A 138 19.52 14.35 -4.83
C LYS A 138 20.26 14.55 -3.51
N GLN A 139 19.58 14.42 -2.38
CA GLN A 139 20.22 14.49 -1.07
C GLN A 139 21.22 13.35 -0.86
N THR A 140 20.90 12.13 -1.32
CA THR A 140 21.83 10.99 -1.29
C THR A 140 23.07 11.25 -2.13
N GLU A 141 22.91 11.75 -3.36
CA GLU A 141 24.03 12.12 -4.24
C GLU A 141 24.97 13.14 -3.57
N ILE A 142 24.42 14.21 -2.99
CA ILE A 142 25.21 15.21 -2.26
C ILE A 142 25.93 14.59 -1.05
N ARG A 143 25.28 13.68 -0.32
CA ARG A 143 25.88 13.00 0.84
C ARG A 143 27.04 12.09 0.41
N GLU A 144 26.88 11.35 -0.68
CA GLU A 144 27.94 10.52 -1.24
C GLU A 144 29.14 11.38 -1.67
N GLU A 145 28.91 12.52 -2.34
CA GLU A 145 29.98 13.46 -2.69
C GLU A 145 30.73 14.01 -1.47
N ILE A 146 30.03 14.33 -0.37
CA ILE A 146 30.65 14.81 0.87
C ILE A 146 31.55 13.71 1.46
N ILE A 147 31.06 12.46 1.49
CA ILE A 147 31.79 11.31 2.01
C ILE A 147 33.05 11.05 1.16
N ASP A 148 32.93 11.06 -0.16
CA ASP A 148 34.04 10.78 -1.06
C ASP A 148 35.10 11.88 -1.01
N ARG A 149 34.67 13.15 -0.90
CA ARG A 149 35.58 14.29 -0.70
C ARG A 149 36.34 14.18 0.62
N ALA A 150 35.67 13.80 1.71
CA ALA A 150 36.31 13.62 3.01
C ALA A 150 37.31 12.45 3.01
N LYS A 151 36.96 11.32 2.36
CA LYS A 151 37.88 10.19 2.15
C LYS A 151 39.11 10.59 1.35
N HIS A 152 38.92 11.30 0.23
CA HIS A 152 40.01 11.76 -0.62
C HIS A 152 40.97 12.69 0.13
N ASN A 153 40.42 13.58 0.96
CA ASN A 153 41.19 14.53 1.76
C ASN A 153 41.76 13.93 3.06
N LYS A 154 41.58 12.63 3.31
CA LYS A 154 41.98 11.92 4.54
C LYS A 154 41.51 12.63 5.81
N GLN A 155 40.31 13.20 5.77
CA GLN A 155 39.71 13.83 6.95
C GLN A 155 39.14 12.75 7.87
N ASP A 156 39.50 12.79 9.16
CA ASP A 156 39.04 11.81 10.16
C ASP A 156 37.53 11.89 10.44
N GLN A 157 36.89 13.03 10.13
CA GLN A 157 35.47 13.26 10.36
C GLN A 157 34.85 14.08 9.22
N ALA A 158 33.66 13.68 8.79
CA ALA A 158 32.82 14.40 7.83
C ALA A 158 31.44 14.66 8.43
N ILE A 159 30.95 15.90 8.36
CA ILE A 159 29.60 16.24 8.79
C ILE A 159 28.64 15.88 7.67
N ILE A 160 27.82 14.86 7.88
CA ILE A 160 26.84 14.40 6.90
C ILE A 160 25.47 14.95 7.31
N PRO A 161 24.80 15.77 6.47
CA PRO A 161 23.49 16.31 6.80
C PRO A 161 22.42 15.21 6.86
N ASP A 162 21.43 15.42 7.73
CA ASP A 162 20.25 14.55 7.84
C ASP A 162 19.33 14.68 6.62
N TYR A 163 18.56 13.62 6.35
CA TYR A 163 17.57 13.64 5.28
C TYR A 163 16.39 14.56 5.64
N TYR A 164 16.01 15.39 4.69
CA TYR A 164 14.75 16.10 4.68
C TYR A 164 13.74 15.36 3.81
N PHE A 165 12.60 14.97 4.39
CA PHE A 165 11.51 14.29 3.68
C PHE A 165 10.41 15.30 3.35
N PRO A 166 10.21 15.67 2.07
CA PRO A 166 9.11 16.54 1.67
C PRO A 166 7.75 15.95 2.05
N PRO A 167 6.77 16.80 2.40
CA PRO A 167 5.44 16.36 2.78
C PRO A 167 4.75 15.64 1.63
N VAL A 168 4.08 14.55 1.97
CA VAL A 168 3.31 13.69 1.05
C VAL A 168 1.90 13.48 1.60
N LEU A 169 0.96 13.07 0.74
CA LEU A 169 -0.44 12.90 1.11
C LEU A 169 -0.69 11.68 2.02
N HIS A 170 0.17 10.66 2.00
CA HIS A 170 0.09 9.40 2.78
C HIS A 170 1.43 9.07 3.42
N ALA A 171 1.54 7.93 4.10
CA ALA A 171 2.79 7.46 4.69
C ALA A 171 3.93 7.58 3.67
N GLY A 172 4.89 8.46 3.98
CA GLY A 172 5.95 8.84 3.07
C GLY A 172 7.05 7.82 2.98
N PRO A 173 8.00 8.02 2.03
CA PRO A 173 9.21 7.22 1.99
C PRO A 173 9.90 7.32 3.35
N SER A 174 10.05 6.19 4.01
CA SER A 174 10.78 6.00 5.27
C SER A 174 12.02 5.16 4.99
N LEU A 175 13.04 5.29 5.84
CA LEU A 175 14.31 4.57 5.71
C LEU A 175 14.29 3.19 6.41
N ASP A 176 13.10 2.67 6.74
CA ASP A 176 12.87 1.44 7.50
C ASP A 176 13.25 0.14 6.75
#